data_AF-A0A436REH8-F1
#
_entry.id   AF-A0A436REH8-F1
#
_cell.length_a   1.000
_cell.length_b   1.000
_cell.length_c   1.000
_cell.angle_alpha   90.00
_cell.angle_beta   90.00
_cell.angle_gamma   90.00
#
_symmetry.space_group_name_H-M   'P 1'
#
loop_
_entity.id
_entity.type
_entity.pdbx_description
1 polymer ?
#
loop_
_entity_poly.entity_id
_entity_poly.type
_entity_poly.pdbx_seq_one_letter_code
_entity_poly.pdbx_strand_id
1 'polypeptide(L)'
;MNASGPKERATFSIDSTIKETLESQIPKSKRSRFVEEAIAKALKDAAKERALKMIREFKSTSTGGEDSTDVLRRIRQEMDGRPVDILEGRKK
;
A
#
# COMPACT_ATOMS: atom_id res chain seq x y z
N MET A 1 15.63 14.59 4.88
CA MET A 1 15.39 13.74 6.07
C MET A 1 16.01 12.38 5.80
N ASN A 2 17.17 12.08 6.41
CA ASN A 2 17.84 10.79 6.25
C ASN A 2 17.28 9.80 7.27
N ALA A 3 16.28 9.03 6.88
CA ALA A 3 15.82 7.88 7.67
C ALA A 3 16.84 6.74 7.50
N SER A 4 18.00 6.84 8.15
CA SER A 4 18.88 5.68 8.33
C SER A 4 18.74 5.23 9.77
N GLY A 5 17.73 4.38 10.03
CA GLY A 5 17.73 3.57 11.23
C GLY A 5 18.96 2.64 11.28
N PRO A 6 19.17 1.93 12.39
CA PRO A 6 20.23 0.93 12.49
C PRO A 6 20.10 -0.09 11.34
N LYS A 7 21.20 -0.38 10.65
CA LYS A 7 21.22 -1.35 9.56
C LYS A 7 21.19 -2.76 10.13
N GLU A 8 20.16 -3.51 9.80
CA GLU A 8 20.05 -4.93 10.15
C GLU A 8 20.67 -5.80 9.05
N ARG A 9 21.38 -6.86 9.45
CA ARG A 9 21.94 -7.83 8.49
C ARG A 9 20.91 -8.90 8.19
N ALA A 10 20.62 -9.07 6.90
CA ALA A 10 19.80 -10.15 6.39
C ALA A 10 20.59 -10.98 5.38
N THR A 11 20.38 -12.30 5.40
CA THR A 11 21.00 -13.25 4.46
C THR A 11 19.95 -13.73 3.48
N PHE A 12 20.21 -13.57 2.18
CA PHE A 12 19.32 -14.02 1.11
C PHE A 12 20.09 -14.93 0.16
N SER A 13 19.44 -16.00 -0.27
CA SER A 13 19.92 -16.83 -1.36
C SER A 13 19.44 -16.22 -2.69
N ILE A 14 20.36 -16.07 -3.63
CA ILE A 14 20.07 -15.61 -4.99
C ILE A 14 20.67 -16.58 -6.00
N ASP A 15 20.12 -16.59 -7.21
CA ASP A 15 20.64 -17.39 -8.31
C ASP A 15 22.12 -17.06 -8.60
N SER A 16 22.92 -18.09 -8.93
CA SER A 16 24.36 -17.94 -9.16
C SER A 16 24.66 -16.99 -10.32
N THR A 17 23.85 -17.01 -11.38
CA THR A 17 24.04 -16.13 -12.55
C THR A 17 23.79 -14.67 -12.21
N ILE A 18 22.79 -14.40 -11.35
CA ILE A 18 22.49 -13.05 -10.85
C ILE A 18 23.60 -12.57 -9.93
N LYS A 19 24.13 -13.45 -9.08
CA LYS A 19 25.27 -13.13 -8.21
C LYS A 19 26.48 -12.72 -9.04
N GLU A 20 26.86 -13.51 -10.05
CA GLU A 20 28.00 -13.18 -10.92
C GLU A 20 27.81 -11.84 -11.65
N THR A 21 26.59 -11.56 -12.11
CA THR A 21 26.24 -10.29 -12.75
C THR A 21 26.37 -9.12 -11.77
N LEU A 22 25.86 -9.27 -10.54
CA LEU A 22 26.00 -8.25 -9.50
C LEU A 22 27.46 -8.01 -9.14
N GLU A 23 28.26 -9.08 -9.03
CA GLU A 23 29.65 -9.00 -8.62
C GLU A 23 30.56 -8.40 -9.69
N SER A 24 30.25 -8.63 -10.97
CA SER A 24 30.97 -8.08 -12.12
C SER A 24 30.63 -6.61 -12.40
N GLN A 25 29.38 -6.20 -12.19
CA GLN A 25 28.95 -4.83 -12.49
C GLN A 25 29.10 -3.87 -11.29
N ILE A 26 28.99 -4.36 -10.06
CA ILE A 26 28.98 -3.52 -8.86
C ILE A 26 30.20 -3.80 -7.97
N PRO A 27 31.05 -2.77 -7.70
CA PRO A 27 32.16 -2.87 -6.77
C PRO A 27 31.71 -3.31 -5.37
N LYS A 28 32.52 -4.14 -4.70
CA LYS A 28 32.21 -4.74 -3.39
C LYS A 28 31.71 -3.73 -2.34
N SER A 29 32.26 -2.52 -2.31
CA SER A 29 31.87 -1.44 -1.38
C SER A 29 30.47 -0.88 -1.63
N LYS A 30 29.92 -1.03 -2.84
CA LYS A 30 28.60 -0.50 -3.23
C LYS A 30 27.51 -1.57 -3.30
N ARG A 31 27.84 -2.86 -3.22
CA ARG A 31 26.88 -3.98 -3.35
C ARG A 31 25.74 -3.91 -2.34
N SER A 32 26.06 -3.68 -1.06
CA SER A 32 25.03 -3.58 -0.01
C SER A 32 24.06 -2.43 -0.28
N ARG A 33 24.56 -1.28 -0.74
CA ARG A 33 23.72 -0.13 -1.09
C ARG A 33 22.87 -0.39 -2.33
N PHE A 34 23.44 -1.04 -3.35
CA PHE A 34 22.70 -1.42 -4.55
C PHE A 34 21.53 -2.35 -4.23
N VAL A 35 21.75 -3.37 -3.39
CA VAL A 35 20.70 -4.30 -2.97
C VAL A 35 19.63 -3.57 -2.15
N GLU A 36 20.03 -2.68 -1.24
CA GLU A 36 19.11 -1.83 -0.46
C GLU A 36 18.21 -0.97 -1.38
N GLU A 37 18.80 -0.28 -2.36
CA GLU A 37 18.06 0.54 -3.33
C GLU A 37 17.15 -0.31 -4.24
N ALA A 38 17.61 -1.49 -4.67
CA ALA A 38 16.82 -2.41 -5.48
C ALA A 38 15.59 -2.94 -4.72
N ILE A 39 15.76 -3.31 -3.45
CA ILE A 39 14.65 -3.75 -2.59
C ILE A 39 13.66 -2.60 -2.37
N ALA A 40 14.15 -1.39 -2.06
CA ALA A 40 13.28 -0.23 -1.87
C ALA A 40 12.46 0.08 -3.13
N LYS A 41 13.08 -0.02 -4.31
CA LYS A 41 12.38 0.15 -5.59
C LYS A 41 11.32 -0.93 -5.81
N ALA A 42 11.67 -2.21 -5.60
CA ALA A 42 10.75 -3.32 -5.76
C ALA A 42 9.53 -3.20 -4.82
N LEU A 43 9.74 -2.80 -3.56
CA LEU A 43 8.65 -2.56 -2.60
C LEU A 43 7.74 -1.42 -3.06
N LYS A 44 8.32 -0.34 -3.58
CA LYS A 44 7.55 0.80 -4.11
C LYS A 44 6.69 0.38 -5.30
N ASP A 45 7.25 -0.41 -6.22
CA ASP A 45 6.53 -0.85 -7.42
C ASP A 45 5.42 -1.86 -7.05
N ALA A 46 5.69 -2.80 -6.14
CA ALA A 46 4.66 -3.69 -5.60
C ALA A 46 3.51 -2.93 -4.89
N ALA A 47 3.82 -1.83 -4.18
CA ALA A 47 2.81 -0.99 -3.55
C ALA A 47 1.95 -0.26 -4.59
N LYS A 48 2.56 0.25 -5.68
CA LYS A 48 1.82 0.87 -6.79
C LYS A 48 0.88 -0.12 -7.45
N GLU A 49 1.34 -1.35 -7.73
CA GLU A 49 0.50 -2.38 -8.33
C GLU A 49 -0.69 -2.74 -7.45
N ARG A 50 -0.48 -2.88 -6.13
CA ARG A 50 -1.57 -3.07 -5.17
C ARG A 50 -2.57 -1.92 -5.19
N ALA A 51 -2.09 -0.67 -5.21
CA ALA A 51 -2.97 0.50 -5.26
C ALA A 51 -3.77 0.56 -6.57
N LEU A 52 -3.13 0.28 -7.70
CA LEU A 52 -3.81 0.22 -9.01
C LEU A 52 -4.86 -0.89 -9.05
N LYS A 53 -4.55 -2.06 -8.47
CA LYS A 53 -5.50 -3.15 -8.34
C LYS A 53 -6.71 -2.73 -7.51
N MET A 54 -6.49 -2.08 -6.35
CA MET A 54 -7.56 -1.55 -5.51
C MET A 54 -8.45 -0.55 -6.25
N ILE A 55 -7.86 0.36 -7.03
CA ILE A 55 -8.62 1.34 -7.83
C ILE A 55 -9.46 0.63 -8.90
N ARG A 56 -8.88 -0.36 -9.60
CA ARG A 56 -9.60 -1.11 -10.65
C ARG A 56 -10.72 -1.99 -10.10
N GLU A 57 -10.50 -2.58 -8.94
CA GLU A 57 -11.47 -3.43 -8.25
C GLU A 57 -12.47 -2.63 -7.41
N PHE A 58 -12.29 -1.31 -7.34
CA PHE A 58 -13.20 -0.43 -6.62
C PHE A 58 -14.57 -0.45 -7.29
N LYS A 59 -15.51 -1.17 -6.68
CA LYS A 59 -16.90 -1.17 -7.13
C LYS A 59 -17.48 0.22 -6.91
N SER A 60 -17.91 0.85 -8.00
CA SER A 60 -18.72 2.06 -7.92
C SER A 60 -20.03 1.72 -7.23
N THR A 61 -20.31 2.36 -6.09
CA THR A 61 -21.65 2.31 -5.51
C THR A 61 -22.56 3.15 -6.38
N SER A 62 -23.48 2.50 -7.11
CA SER A 62 -24.53 3.20 -7.83
C SER A 62 -25.43 3.92 -6.82
N THR A 63 -25.68 5.21 -7.05
CA THR A 63 -26.64 5.96 -6.23
C THR A 63 -28.08 5.59 -6.54
N GLY A 64 -28.34 4.82 -7.62
CA GLY A 64 -29.71 4.42 -8.01
C GLY A 64 -30.64 5.60 -8.34
N GLY A 65 -30.10 6.80 -8.53
CA GLY A 65 -30.87 8.05 -8.69
C GLY A 65 -31.17 8.78 -7.39
N GLU A 66 -30.75 8.26 -6.23
CA GLU A 66 -30.79 8.95 -4.94
C GLU A 66 -29.71 10.04 -4.86
N ASP A 67 -29.92 11.05 -4.01
CA ASP A 67 -28.88 12.03 -3.73
C ASP A 67 -27.66 11.33 -3.13
N SER A 68 -26.50 11.66 -3.67
CA SER A 68 -25.18 11.25 -3.19
C SER A 68 -25.02 11.36 -1.67
N THR A 69 -25.64 12.36 -1.03
CA THR A 69 -25.55 12.55 0.42
C THR A 69 -26.35 11.51 1.21
N ASP A 70 -27.50 11.07 0.71
CA ASP A 70 -28.35 10.05 1.34
C ASP A 70 -27.74 8.65 1.20
N VAL A 71 -27.12 8.36 0.05
CA VAL A 71 -26.40 7.10 -0.19
C VAL A 71 -25.20 6.96 0.75
N LEU A 72 -24.42 8.04 0.92
CA LEU A 72 -23.30 8.06 1.87
C LEU A 72 -23.78 7.92 3.32
N ARG A 73 -24.94 8.51 3.66
CA ARG A 73 -25.56 8.35 4.99
C ARG A 73 -25.95 6.90 5.26
N ARG A 74 -26.56 6.21 4.29
CA ARG A 74 -26.91 4.77 4.38
C ARG A 74 -25.68 3.88 4.55
N ILE A 75 -24.66 4.06 3.73
CA ILE A 75 -23.41 3.28 3.81
C ILE A 75 -22.74 3.47 5.19
N ARG A 76 -22.72 4.71 5.71
CA ARG A 76 -22.16 4.98 7.04
C ARG A 76 -22.96 4.31 8.16
N GLN A 77 -24.28 4.26 8.04
CA GLN A 77 -25.15 3.54 8.99
C GLN A 77 -24.92 2.03 8.97
N GLU A 78 -24.74 1.43 7.78
CA GLU A 78 -24.41 0.01 7.64
C GLU A 78 -23.03 -0.34 8.23
N MET A 79 -22.05 0.56 8.08
CA MET A 79 -20.69 0.36 8.61
C MET A 79 -20.60 0.52 10.14
N ASP A 80 -21.32 1.49 10.71
CA ASP A 80 -21.24 1.79 12.14
C ASP A 80 -22.15 0.90 13.01
N GLY A 81 -23.05 0.12 12.39
CA GLY A 81 -24.00 -0.76 13.09
C GLY A 81 -24.91 -0.02 14.09
N ARG A 82 -24.98 1.30 14.03
CA ARG A 82 -25.72 2.16 14.96
C ARG A 82 -27.06 2.57 14.36
N PRO A 83 -28.15 2.53 15.14
CA PRO A 83 -29.47 2.97 14.70
C PRO A 83 -29.49 4.47 14.35
N VAL A 84 -30.27 4.81 13.33
CA VAL A 84 -30.41 6.13 12.70
C VAL A 84 -30.65 7.27 13.71
N ASP A 85 -31.32 6.97 14.83
CA ASP A 85 -31.71 7.93 15.87
C ASP A 85 -30.54 8.71 16.50
N ILE A 86 -29.33 8.14 16.53
CA ILE A 86 -28.15 8.79 17.14
C ILE A 86 -27.53 9.83 16.18
N LEU A 87 -27.72 9.65 14.87
CA LEU A 87 -27.13 10.50 13.84
C LEU A 87 -28.00 11.72 13.50
N GLU A 88 -29.30 11.68 13.80
CA GLU A 88 -30.22 12.80 13.57
C GLU A 88 -30.21 13.85 14.70
N GLY A 89 -29.42 13.66 15.76
CA GLY A 89 -29.26 14.67 16.80
C GLY A 89 -30.53 15.02 17.57
N ARG A 90 -31.57 14.15 17.54
CA ARG A 90 -32.71 14.29 18.46
C ARG A 90 -32.28 13.84 19.85
N LYS A 91 -31.73 14.77 20.61
CA LYS A 91 -31.67 14.64 22.08
C LYS A 91 -33.10 14.54 22.60
N LYS A 92 -33.39 13.47 23.35
CA LYS A 92 -34.51 13.46 24.31
C LYS A 92 -34.34 14.58 25.32
#